data_AF-A0A2P6PGF9-F1
#
_entry.id   AF-A0A2P6PGF9-F1
#
_cell.length_a   1.000
_cell.length_b   1.000
_cell.length_c   1.000
_cell.angle_alpha   90.00
_cell.angle_beta   90.00
_cell.angle_gamma   90.00
#
_symmetry.space_group_name_H-M   'P 1'
#
loop_
_entity.id
_entity.type
_entity.pdbx_description
1 polymer ?
#
loop_
_entity_poly.entity_id
_entity_poly.type
_entity_poly.pdbx_seq_one_letter_code
_entity_poly.pdbx_strand_id
1 'polypeptide(L)'
;MQQSKSFFLIDYQQVFNCFLLHTGIKSIYEMKLIHMQIVEFIRCIGKVIKWEELTEVQWKIMRTSIFRAVERGNVQFVTEIYKAYSRIGMISAKDEKGRNIFHVAIECRQINIYNLMYGLREEKRSNLGCTVTSSNENMLHMAGKLSPLSQFNHIQGAYLQMQRELQWFKIHCIV
;
A
#
# COMPACT_ATOMS: atom_id res chain seq x y z
N MET A 1 -9.47 -40.69 -39.36
CA MET A 1 -9.10 -39.27 -39.51
C MET A 1 -9.48 -38.35 -38.33
N GLN A 2 -10.17 -38.85 -37.28
CA GLN A 2 -10.55 -38.03 -36.10
C GLN A 2 -9.50 -37.97 -34.99
N GLN A 3 -8.59 -38.95 -34.88
CA GLN A 3 -7.57 -38.98 -33.82
C GLN A 3 -6.42 -37.98 -34.01
N SER A 4 -6.09 -37.57 -35.24
CA SER A 4 -5.01 -36.61 -35.46
C SER A 4 -5.39 -35.18 -35.05
N LYS A 5 -6.67 -34.80 -35.16
CA LYS A 5 -7.13 -33.46 -34.78
C LYS A 5 -7.08 -33.21 -33.26
N SER A 6 -7.30 -34.23 -32.42
CA SER A 6 -7.19 -34.04 -30.97
C SER A 6 -5.74 -33.95 -30.50
N PHE A 7 -4.81 -34.61 -31.18
CA PHE A 7 -3.37 -34.53 -30.87
C PHE A 7 -2.80 -33.13 -31.12
N PHE A 8 -3.17 -32.48 -32.24
CA PHE A 8 -2.74 -31.12 -32.56
C PHE A 8 -3.37 -30.03 -31.65
N LEU A 9 -4.59 -30.23 -31.16
CA LEU A 9 -5.26 -29.30 -30.24
C LEU A 9 -4.66 -29.33 -28.83
N ILE A 10 -4.25 -30.50 -28.35
CA ILE A 10 -3.59 -30.65 -27.05
C ILE A 10 -2.24 -29.91 -27.06
N ASP A 11 -1.49 -30.01 -28.16
CA ASP A 11 -0.18 -29.36 -28.30
C ASP A 11 -0.29 -27.82 -28.27
N TYR A 12 -1.28 -27.24 -28.97
CA TYR A 12 -1.55 -25.80 -28.92
C TYR A 12 -1.98 -25.30 -27.53
N GLN A 13 -2.86 -26.04 -26.85
CA GLN A 13 -3.30 -25.70 -25.50
C GLN A 13 -2.13 -25.74 -24.51
N GLN A 14 -1.23 -26.71 -24.69
CA GLN A 14 -0.07 -26.93 -23.83
C GLN A 14 1.01 -25.88 -24.07
N VAL A 15 1.29 -25.52 -25.32
CA VAL A 15 2.19 -24.41 -25.69
C VAL A 15 1.65 -23.06 -25.19
N PHE A 16 0.34 -22.81 -25.34
CA PHE A 16 -0.29 -21.60 -24.84
C PHE A 16 -0.25 -21.51 -23.30
N ASN A 17 -0.49 -22.62 -22.59
CA ASN A 17 -0.36 -22.67 -21.13
C ASN A 17 1.09 -22.48 -20.68
N CYS A 18 2.06 -23.09 -21.37
CA CYS A 18 3.48 -22.85 -21.12
C CYS A 18 3.86 -21.39 -21.35
N PHE A 19 3.33 -20.76 -22.40
CA PHE A 19 3.54 -19.33 -22.67
C PHE A 19 2.97 -18.46 -21.54
N LEU A 20 1.75 -18.73 -21.07
CA LEU A 20 1.14 -18.01 -19.95
C LEU A 20 1.86 -18.22 -18.60
N LEU A 21 2.42 -19.40 -18.37
CA LEU A 21 3.22 -19.71 -17.19
C LEU A 21 4.60 -19.04 -17.25
N HIS A 22 5.27 -19.05 -18.41
CA HIS A 22 6.62 -18.52 -18.56
C HIS A 22 6.68 -16.99 -18.67
N THR A 23 5.60 -16.36 -19.12
CA THR A 23 5.49 -14.88 -19.21
C THR A 23 5.07 -14.22 -17.89
N GLY A 24 4.68 -15.00 -16.88
CA GLY A 24 4.18 -14.48 -15.60
C GLY A 24 2.78 -13.87 -15.67
N ILE A 25 2.14 -13.84 -16.85
CA ILE A 25 0.81 -13.25 -17.06
C ILE A 25 -0.24 -13.93 -16.17
N LYS A 26 -0.17 -15.26 -16.03
CA LYS A 26 -1.06 -16.00 -15.14
C LYS A 26 -0.96 -15.51 -13.69
N SER A 27 0.27 -15.31 -13.19
CA SER A 27 0.50 -14.82 -11.82
C SER A 27 -0.01 -13.38 -11.63
N ILE A 28 0.20 -12.51 -12.62
CA ILE A 28 -0.32 -11.14 -12.60
C ILE A 28 -1.86 -11.13 -12.57
N TYR A 29 -2.49 -12.00 -13.37
CA TYR A 29 -3.95 -12.16 -13.38
C TYR A 29 -4.47 -12.63 -12.02
N GLU A 30 -3.86 -13.67 -11.44
CA GLU A 30 -4.24 -14.20 -10.13
C GLU A 30 -4.07 -13.14 -9.02
N MET A 31 -2.95 -12.40 -9.00
CA MET A 31 -2.74 -11.29 -8.07
C MET A 31 -3.81 -10.20 -8.23
N LYS A 32 -4.14 -9.84 -9.47
CA LYS A 32 -5.18 -8.84 -9.76
C LYS A 32 -6.56 -9.32 -9.31
N LEU A 33 -6.88 -10.59 -9.53
CA LEU A 33 -8.14 -11.19 -9.09
C LEU A 33 -8.27 -11.18 -7.56
N ILE A 34 -7.23 -11.64 -6.85
CA ILE A 34 -7.19 -11.62 -5.38
C ILE A 34 -7.34 -10.19 -4.86
N HIS A 35 -6.64 -9.23 -5.46
CA HIS A 35 -6.75 -7.82 -5.08
C HIS A 35 -8.17 -7.26 -5.25
N MET A 36 -8.85 -7.59 -6.36
CA MET A 36 -10.25 -7.19 -6.57
C MET A 36 -11.18 -7.82 -5.52
N GLN A 37 -10.98 -9.10 -5.19
CA GLN A 37 -11.78 -9.78 -4.17
C GLN A 37 -11.57 -9.18 -2.78
N ILE A 38 -10.34 -8.87 -2.40
CA ILE A 38 -10.01 -8.22 -1.12
C ILE A 38 -10.66 -6.84 -1.02
N VAL A 39 -10.61 -6.05 -2.11
CA VAL A 39 -11.25 -4.74 -2.15
C VAL A 39 -12.77 -4.84 -1.95
N GLU A 40 -13.43 -5.75 -2.64
CA GLU A 40 -14.87 -5.97 -2.48
C GLU A 40 -15.22 -6.45 -1.07
N PHE A 41 -14.41 -7.34 -0.50
CA PHE A 41 -14.56 -7.82 0.86
C PHE A 41 -14.49 -6.67 1.88
N ILE A 42 -13.50 -5.79 1.78
CA ILE A 42 -13.35 -4.61 2.65
C ILE A 42 -14.57 -3.70 2.54
N ARG A 43 -15.05 -3.47 1.32
CA ARG A 43 -16.23 -2.64 1.06
C ARG A 43 -17.48 -3.24 1.70
N CYS A 44 -17.66 -4.55 1.62
CA CYS A 44 -18.77 -5.26 2.26
C CYS A 44 -18.67 -5.19 3.79
N ILE A 45 -17.50 -5.44 4.36
CA ILE A 45 -17.32 -5.36 5.81
C ILE A 45 -17.59 -3.95 6.32
N GLY A 46 -17.09 -2.90 5.65
CA GLY A 46 -17.32 -1.52 6.10
C GLY A 46 -18.80 -1.10 6.06
N LYS A 47 -19.64 -1.78 5.27
CA LYS A 47 -21.11 -1.57 5.30
C LYS A 47 -21.78 -2.25 6.49
N VAL A 48 -21.24 -3.38 6.94
CA VAL A 48 -21.87 -4.25 7.95
C VAL A 48 -21.37 -3.94 9.35
N ILE A 49 -20.07 -3.68 9.48
CA ILE A 49 -19.39 -3.49 10.76
C ILE A 49 -18.93 -2.05 10.86
N LYS A 50 -19.45 -1.34 11.86
CA LYS A 50 -18.91 -0.04 12.24
C LYS A 50 -17.55 -0.25 12.90
N TRP A 51 -16.66 0.71 12.70
CA TRP A 51 -15.29 0.62 13.23
C TRP A 51 -15.26 0.60 14.76
N GLU A 52 -16.27 1.22 15.38
CA GLU A 52 -16.49 1.26 16.83
C GLU A 52 -16.91 -0.10 17.41
N GLU A 53 -17.31 -1.06 16.57
CA GLU A 53 -17.81 -2.38 16.98
C GLU A 53 -16.75 -3.49 16.82
N LEU A 54 -15.52 -3.14 16.41
CA LEU A 54 -14.44 -4.09 16.23
C LEU A 54 -13.91 -4.58 17.58
N THR A 55 -13.72 -5.90 17.69
CA THR A 55 -12.97 -6.47 18.82
C THR A 55 -11.51 -6.02 18.78
N GLU A 56 -10.83 -6.02 19.92
CA GLU A 56 -9.40 -5.67 20.01
C GLU A 56 -8.51 -6.45 19.04
N VAL A 57 -8.80 -7.73 18.84
CA VAL A 57 -8.05 -8.59 17.91
C VAL A 57 -8.27 -8.14 16.46
N GLN A 58 -9.52 -7.91 16.06
CA GLN A 58 -9.84 -7.42 14.72
C GLN A 58 -9.23 -6.05 14.48
N TRP A 59 -9.29 -5.18 15.49
CA TRP A 59 -8.69 -3.84 15.45
C TRP A 59 -7.18 -3.90 15.23
N LYS A 60 -6.48 -4.79 15.95
CA LYS A 60 -5.04 -5.01 15.77
C LYS A 60 -4.68 -5.52 14.38
N ILE A 61 -5.42 -6.50 13.86
CA ILE A 61 -5.20 -7.07 12.53
C ILE A 61 -5.37 -5.99 11.46
N MET A 62 -6.48 -5.27 11.53
CA MET A 62 -6.81 -4.20 10.59
C MET A 62 -5.78 -3.08 10.60
N ARG A 63 -5.40 -2.60 11.79
CA ARG A 63 -4.35 -1.59 11.95
C ARG A 63 -3.04 -2.05 11.31
N THR A 64 -2.62 -3.27 11.58
CA THR A 64 -1.42 -3.88 10.98
C THR A 64 -1.50 -3.91 9.45
N SER A 65 -2.64 -4.30 8.91
CA SER A 65 -2.88 -4.35 7.47
C SER A 65 -2.83 -2.97 6.82
N ILE A 66 -3.39 -1.93 7.45
CA ILE A 66 -3.33 -0.55 6.97
C ILE A 66 -1.88 -0.07 6.90
N PHE A 67 -1.11 -0.23 7.97
CA PHE A 67 0.28 0.23 7.98
C PHE A 67 1.13 -0.53 6.95
N ARG A 68 0.94 -1.84 6.78
CA ARG A 68 1.62 -2.59 5.72
C ARG A 68 1.23 -2.11 4.33
N ALA A 69 -0.04 -1.80 4.09
CA ALA A 69 -0.49 -1.24 2.82
C ALA A 69 0.14 0.14 2.56
N VAL A 70 0.26 0.97 3.61
CA VAL A 70 0.95 2.25 3.54
C VAL A 70 2.42 2.06 3.21
N GLU A 71 3.14 1.21 3.94
CA GLU A 71 4.56 0.91 3.68
C GLU A 71 4.79 0.45 2.23
N ARG A 72 3.89 -0.37 1.69
CA ARG A 72 3.99 -0.91 0.32
C ARG A 72 3.50 0.04 -0.77
N GLY A 73 2.92 1.18 -0.42
CA GLY A 73 2.36 2.11 -1.42
C GLY A 73 1.07 1.61 -2.06
N ASN A 74 0.31 0.73 -1.41
CA ASN A 74 -0.97 0.22 -1.94
C ASN A 74 -2.08 1.25 -1.76
N VAL A 75 -2.10 2.25 -2.65
CA VAL A 75 -3.04 3.38 -2.63
C VAL A 75 -4.49 2.91 -2.70
N GLN A 76 -4.79 1.90 -3.52
CA GLN A 76 -6.14 1.40 -3.69
C GLN A 76 -6.68 0.82 -2.38
N PHE A 77 -5.91 -0.03 -1.71
CA PHE A 77 -6.31 -0.61 -0.43
C PHE A 77 -6.55 0.47 0.63
N VAL A 78 -5.63 1.44 0.76
CA VAL A 78 -5.78 2.54 1.72
C VAL A 78 -7.01 3.39 1.41
N THR A 79 -7.28 3.67 0.13
CA THR A 79 -8.44 4.43 -0.32
C THR A 79 -9.75 3.71 -0.03
N GLU A 80 -9.79 2.40 -0.25
CA GLU A 80 -11.00 1.61 -0.02
C GLU A 80 -11.30 1.46 1.47
N ILE A 81 -10.29 1.24 2.33
CA ILE A 81 -10.48 1.32 3.78
C ILE A 81 -10.95 2.72 4.20
N TYR A 82 -10.36 3.77 3.63
CA TYR A 82 -10.75 5.14 3.93
C TYR A 82 -12.21 5.47 3.57
N LYS A 83 -12.76 4.82 2.55
CA LYS A 83 -14.17 4.95 2.15
C LYS A 83 -15.08 4.05 2.99
N ALA A 84 -14.66 2.82 3.23
CA ALA A 84 -15.43 1.80 3.92
C ALA A 84 -15.63 2.13 5.40
N TYR A 85 -14.68 2.84 6.00
CA TYR A 85 -14.71 3.18 7.42
C TYR A 85 -14.68 4.69 7.63
N SER A 86 -15.24 5.16 8.74
CA SER A 86 -15.26 6.59 9.07
C SER A 86 -13.85 7.18 8.92
N ARG A 87 -13.73 8.22 8.09
CA ARG A 87 -12.47 8.94 7.80
C ARG A 87 -11.67 9.28 9.07
N ILE A 88 -12.36 9.46 10.19
CA ILE A 88 -11.79 9.83 11.49
C ILE A 88 -11.06 8.65 12.15
N GLY A 89 -11.62 7.44 12.12
CA GLY A 89 -11.03 6.26 12.79
C GLY A 89 -9.68 5.84 12.19
N MET A 90 -9.56 5.93 10.86
CA MET A 90 -8.32 5.59 10.15
C MET A 90 -7.20 6.62 10.39
N ILE A 91 -7.55 7.92 10.40
CA ILE A 91 -6.58 9.01 10.57
C ILE A 91 -6.00 9.04 12.00
N SER A 92 -6.82 8.66 12.98
CA SER A 92 -6.41 8.58 14.39
C SER A 92 -5.59 7.33 14.71
N ALA A 93 -5.51 6.35 13.80
CA ALA A 93 -4.75 5.13 14.02
C ALA A 93 -3.25 5.43 14.11
N LYS A 94 -2.62 4.90 15.16
CA LYS A 94 -1.17 4.98 15.38
C LYS A 94 -0.56 3.59 15.39
N ASP A 95 0.61 3.43 14.80
CA ASP A 95 1.38 2.19 14.94
C ASP A 95 2.02 2.08 16.33
N GLU A 96 2.79 1.02 16.54
CA GLU A 96 3.50 0.74 17.80
C GLU A 96 4.53 1.84 18.17
N LYS A 97 4.97 2.66 17.20
CA LYS A 97 5.89 3.78 17.38
C LYS A 97 5.15 5.13 17.54
N GLY A 98 3.83 5.11 17.61
CA GLY A 98 3.01 6.32 17.67
C GLY A 98 2.93 7.08 16.35
N ARG A 99 3.39 6.51 15.23
CA ARG A 99 3.32 7.09 13.88
C ARG A 99 1.90 6.97 13.36
N ASN A 100 1.35 8.05 12.83
CA ASN A 100 0.15 7.96 11.99
C ASN A 100 0.52 7.51 10.57
N ILE A 101 -0.49 7.24 9.74
CA ILE A 101 -0.29 6.76 8.36
C ILE A 101 0.58 7.70 7.50
N PHE A 102 0.56 9.01 7.75
CA PHE A 102 1.31 9.99 6.96
C PHE A 102 2.79 10.04 7.34
N HIS A 103 3.12 9.84 8.61
CA HIS A 103 4.53 9.65 9.03
C HIS A 103 5.15 8.46 8.28
N VAL A 104 4.44 7.33 8.25
CA VAL A 104 4.91 6.11 7.58
C VAL A 104 4.96 6.31 6.07
N ALA A 105 3.97 6.96 5.46
CA ALA A 105 3.98 7.25 4.03
C ALA A 105 5.20 8.09 3.62
N ILE A 106 5.59 9.10 4.41
CA ILE A 106 6.77 9.94 4.14
C ILE A 106 8.06 9.14 4.29
N GLU A 107 8.22 8.42 5.39
CA GLU A 107 9.41 7.58 5.64
C GLU A 107 9.57 6.50 4.55
N CYS A 108 8.47 5.92 4.08
CA CYS A 108 8.44 4.91 3.03
C CYS A 108 8.42 5.46 1.61
N ARG A 109 8.51 6.78 1.42
CA ARG A 109 8.55 7.42 0.09
C ARG A 109 7.29 7.17 -0.75
N GLN A 110 6.12 7.18 -0.12
CA GLN A 110 4.81 6.88 -0.71
C GLN A 110 3.97 8.14 -0.94
N ILE A 111 4.36 8.93 -1.95
CA ILE A 111 3.79 10.26 -2.21
C ILE A 111 2.27 10.22 -2.49
N ASN A 112 1.80 9.21 -3.20
CA ASN A 112 0.37 9.09 -3.52
C ASN A 112 -0.50 8.88 -2.28
N ILE A 113 0.05 8.23 -1.25
CA ILE A 113 -0.64 8.05 0.03
C ILE A 113 -0.53 9.33 0.86
N TYR A 114 0.63 9.99 0.88
CA TYR A 114 0.79 11.30 1.50
C TYR A 114 -0.21 12.32 0.94
N ASN A 115 -0.42 12.33 -0.38
CA ASN A 115 -1.33 13.26 -1.05
C ASN A 115 -2.80 13.09 -0.62
N LEU A 116 -3.19 11.96 -0.03
CA LEU A 116 -4.52 11.79 0.57
C LEU A 116 -4.77 12.79 1.72
N MET A 117 -3.71 13.30 2.35
CA MET A 117 -3.80 14.33 3.39
C MET A 117 -4.45 15.61 2.90
N TYR A 118 -4.28 15.97 1.62
CA TYR A 118 -4.90 17.17 1.03
C TYR A 118 -6.41 17.01 0.80
N GLY A 119 -6.93 15.78 0.85
CA GLY A 119 -8.38 15.52 0.86
C GLY A 119 -9.05 15.78 2.22
N LEU A 120 -8.28 16.14 3.26
CA LEU A 120 -8.77 16.44 4.60
C LEU A 120 -9.11 17.92 4.75
N ARG A 121 -10.02 18.23 5.68
CA ARG A 121 -10.26 19.61 6.12
C ARG A 121 -8.97 20.21 6.68
N GLU A 122 -8.76 21.50 6.44
CA GLU A 122 -7.51 22.20 6.79
C GLU A 122 -7.14 22.08 8.26
N GLU A 123 -8.11 22.18 9.16
CA GLU A 123 -7.92 22.00 10.60
C GLU A 123 -7.33 20.61 10.92
N LYS A 124 -7.90 19.55 10.35
CA LYS A 124 -7.41 18.17 10.54
C LYS A 124 -6.02 17.98 9.94
N ARG A 125 -5.80 18.51 8.75
CA ARG A 125 -4.49 18.49 8.08
C ARG A 125 -3.43 19.19 8.94
N SER A 126 -3.76 20.35 9.52
CA SER A 126 -2.86 21.12 10.38
C SER A 126 -2.54 20.35 11.67
N ASN A 127 -3.57 19.80 12.33
CA ASN A 127 -3.39 18.98 13.53
C ASN A 127 -2.50 17.75 13.26
N LEU A 128 -2.66 17.10 12.09
CA LEU A 128 -1.84 15.98 11.68
C LEU A 128 -0.39 16.39 11.40
N GLY A 129 -0.18 17.51 10.72
CA GLY A 129 1.16 18.03 10.42
C GLY A 129 1.96 18.37 11.68
N CYS A 130 1.28 18.80 12.74
CA CYS A 130 1.89 19.11 14.03
C CYS A 130 2.03 17.90 14.97
N THR A 131 1.49 16.72 14.62
CA THR A 131 1.58 15.55 15.50
C THR A 131 3.00 15.00 15.50
N VAL A 132 3.45 14.53 16.67
CA VAL A 132 4.73 13.84 16.84
C VAL A 132 4.53 12.37 17.20
N THR A 133 5.53 11.56 16.86
CA THR A 133 5.63 10.15 17.27
C THR A 133 5.92 10.01 18.77
N SER A 134 5.93 8.77 19.27
CA SER A 134 6.36 8.49 20.65
C SER A 134 7.82 8.89 20.91
N SER A 135 8.64 8.99 19.86
CA SER A 135 10.04 9.45 19.87
C SER A 135 10.19 10.97 19.66
N ASN A 136 9.10 11.73 19.71
CA ASN A 136 9.07 13.18 19.44
C ASN A 136 9.56 13.58 18.04
N GLU A 137 9.33 12.72 17.04
CA GLU A 137 9.70 12.99 15.66
C GLU A 137 8.46 13.43 14.88
N ASN A 138 8.57 14.52 14.13
CA ASN A 138 7.50 14.99 13.24
C ASN A 138 7.70 14.48 11.81
N MET A 139 6.78 14.84 10.91
CA MET A 139 6.84 14.48 9.50
C MET A 139 8.13 14.94 8.78
N LEU A 140 8.70 16.08 9.17
CA LEU A 140 9.94 16.57 8.58
C LEU A 140 11.13 15.67 8.94
N HIS A 141 11.18 15.17 10.18
CA HIS A 141 12.18 14.17 10.58
C HIS A 141 12.01 12.88 9.76
N MET A 142 10.78 12.44 9.49
CA MET A 142 10.53 11.24 8.65
C MET A 142 11.05 11.41 7.22
N ALA A 143 10.95 12.62 6.65
CA ALA A 143 11.47 12.90 5.32
C ALA A 143 13.01 12.80 5.26
N GLY A 144 13.70 13.17 6.35
CA GLY A 144 15.15 13.06 6.46
C GLY A 144 15.66 11.65 6.73
N LYS A 145 14.81 10.73 7.19
CA LYS A 145 15.21 9.33 7.44
C LYS A 145 15.39 8.56 6.14
N LEU A 146 16.36 7.66 6.12
CA LEU A 146 16.54 6.71 5.04
C LEU A 146 15.36 5.72 5.02
N SER A 147 14.77 5.53 3.84
CA SER A 147 13.57 4.71 3.73
C SER A 147 13.84 3.24 4.10
N PRO A 148 13.03 2.59 4.95
CA PRO A 148 13.17 1.16 5.21
C PRO A 148 13.05 0.32 3.93
N LEU A 149 12.25 0.78 2.96
CA LEU A 149 12.07 0.09 1.67
C LEU A 149 13.34 0.12 0.81
N SER A 150 14.23 1.09 0.99
CA SER A 150 15.51 1.08 0.28
C SER A 150 16.43 -0.03 0.77
N GLN A 151 16.14 -0.63 1.94
CA GLN A 151 16.83 -1.83 2.44
C GLN A 151 16.22 -3.11 1.85
N PHE A 152 14.92 -3.11 1.56
CA PHE A 152 14.20 -4.28 0.99
C PHE A 152 14.29 -4.36 -0.54
N ASN A 153 14.31 -3.22 -1.22
CA ASN A 153 14.71 -3.17 -2.62
C ASN A 153 16.22 -3.37 -2.59
N HIS A 154 16.70 -4.55 -3.01
CA HIS A 154 18.12 -4.89 -3.07
C HIS A 154 18.84 -4.02 -4.12
N ILE A 155 18.90 -2.72 -3.87
CA ILE A 155 19.65 -1.77 -4.67
C ILE A 155 21.12 -2.06 -4.38
N GLN A 156 21.85 -2.55 -5.38
CA GLN A 156 23.27 -2.85 -5.24
C GLN A 156 24.07 -1.54 -5.12
N GLY A 157 24.38 -1.15 -3.89
CA GLY A 157 25.35 -0.09 -3.59
C GLY A 157 24.74 1.25 -3.18
N ALA A 158 25.46 1.93 -2.28
CA ALA A 158 25.06 3.22 -1.68
C ALA A 158 24.80 4.32 -2.73
N TYR A 159 25.51 4.30 -3.87
CA TYR A 159 25.33 5.27 -4.94
C TYR A 159 23.90 5.24 -5.54
N LEU A 160 23.41 4.05 -5.91
CA LEU A 160 22.07 3.91 -6.52
C LEU A 160 20.96 4.22 -5.51
N GLN A 161 21.19 3.92 -4.24
CA GLN A 161 20.29 4.32 -3.16
C GLN A 161 20.22 5.86 -3.04
N MET A 162 21.37 6.53 -3.02
CA MET A 162 21.45 7.99 -2.97
C MET A 162 20.83 8.65 -4.22
N GLN A 163 21.04 8.07 -5.41
CA GLN A 163 20.45 8.55 -6.66
C GLN A 163 18.92 8.51 -6.62
N ARG A 164 18.34 7.44 -6.08
CA ARG A 164 16.88 7.29 -5.96
C ARG A 164 16.30 8.28 -4.94
N GLU A 165 16.96 8.47 -3.80
CA GLU A 165 16.57 9.49 -2.82
C GLU A 165 16.64 10.90 -3.44
N LEU A 166 17.71 11.23 -4.18
CA LEU A 166 17.84 12.49 -4.92
C LEU A 166 16.74 12.71 -5.95
N GLN A 167 16.37 11.68 -6.71
CA GLN A 167 15.24 11.75 -7.64
C GLN A 167 13.93 12.04 -6.92
N TRP A 168 13.74 11.42 -5.75
CA TRP A 168 12.56 11.65 -4.91
C TRP A 168 12.49 13.11 -4.44
N PHE A 169 13.61 13.68 -3.94
CA PHE A 169 13.68 15.09 -3.56
C PHE A 169 13.45 16.05 -4.74
N LYS A 170 14.08 15.81 -5.90
CA LYS A 170 13.99 16.72 -7.05
C LYS A 170 12.61 16.74 -7.70
N ILE A 171 11.94 15.60 -7.78
CA ILE A 171 10.65 15.48 -8.49
C ILE A 171 9.49 15.92 -7.60
N HIS A 172 9.60 15.75 -6.28
CA HIS A 172 8.46 15.90 -5.37
C HIS A 172 8.62 17.00 -4.31
N CYS A 173 9.81 17.55 -4.08
CA CYS A 173 10.03 18.65 -3.13
C CYS A 173 10.29 20.02 -3.79
N ILE A 174 10.30 20.13 -5.12
CA ILE A 174 10.23 21.45 -5.79
C ILE A 174 8.75 21.86 -5.80
N VAL A 175 8.30 22.43 -4.68
CA VAL A 175 7.07 23.23 -4.57
C VAL A 175 7.42 24.50 -3.83
#